data_AF-A0A7Y2JM80-F1
#
_entry.id   AF-A0A7Y2JM80-F1
#
_cell.length_a   1.000
_cell.length_b   1.000
_cell.length_c   1.000
_cell.angle_alpha   90.00
_cell.angle_beta   90.00
_cell.angle_gamma   90.00
#
_symmetry.space_group_name_H-M   'P 1'
#
loop_
_entity.id
_entity.type
_entity.pdbx_description
1 polymer ?
#
loop_
_entity_poly.entity_id
_entity_poly.type
_entity_poly.pdbx_seq_one_letter_code
_entity_poly.pdbx_strand_id
1 'polypeptide(L)'
;IVRVDTAYFGVEPGERPPLTKGMFVEVSLQGKPESGIWVPRSTLREGRLLLVDAENRLRSVEVNTTLVQDGMALVAGGVSQGSRILVSQPGSVVDGMLLTVTEDTALMDRLAGEARAE
;
A
#
# COMPACT_ATOMS: atom_id res chain seq x y z
N ILE A 1 -0.42 -4.60 -25.20
CA ILE A 1 -0.95 -5.71 -26.03
C ILE A 1 -0.18 -6.96 -25.62
N VAL A 2 -0.87 -7.99 -25.14
CA VAL A 2 -0.25 -9.29 -24.80
C VAL A 2 -0.33 -10.19 -26.04
N ARG A 3 0.79 -10.78 -26.44
CA ARG A 3 0.90 -11.69 -27.59
C ARG A 3 1.47 -13.02 -27.11
N VAL A 4 0.87 -14.12 -27.56
CA VAL A 4 1.38 -15.47 -27.35
C VAL A 4 1.83 -16.01 -28.71
N ASP A 5 3.13 -16.04 -28.94
CA ASP A 5 3.68 -16.41 -30.27
C ASP A 5 3.41 -17.88 -30.62
N THR A 6 3.35 -18.76 -29.62
CA THR A 6 3.12 -20.19 -29.80
C THR A 6 1.65 -20.60 -29.57
N ALA A 7 0.68 -19.71 -29.80
CA ALA A 7 -0.73 -20.00 -29.53
C ALA A 7 -1.25 -21.25 -30.26
N TYR A 8 -0.75 -21.50 -31.49
CA TYR A 8 -1.18 -22.61 -32.35
C TYR A 8 -0.11 -23.69 -32.57
N PHE A 9 1.10 -23.53 -32.02
CA PHE A 9 2.26 -24.40 -32.27
C PHE A 9 2.88 -24.88 -30.95
N GLY A 10 3.50 -26.06 -30.93
CA GLY A 10 4.04 -26.66 -29.69
C GLY A 10 2.97 -27.34 -28.82
N VAL A 11 2.03 -28.01 -29.48
CA VAL A 11 0.92 -28.75 -28.85
C VAL A 11 1.42 -30.11 -28.36
N GLU A 12 1.11 -30.44 -27.10
CA GLU A 12 1.30 -31.76 -26.51
C GLU A 12 -0.07 -32.34 -26.16
N PRO A 13 -0.55 -33.37 -26.86
CA PRO A 13 -1.87 -33.95 -26.62
C PRO A 13 -2.03 -34.40 -25.16
N GLY A 14 -3.01 -33.83 -24.47
CA GLY A 14 -3.30 -34.13 -23.06
C GLY A 14 -2.56 -33.26 -22.04
N GLU A 15 -1.45 -32.60 -22.40
CA GLU A 15 -0.66 -31.76 -21.49
C GLU A 15 -0.72 -30.27 -21.84
N ARG A 16 -0.65 -29.93 -23.13
CA ARG A 16 -0.65 -28.54 -23.60
C ARG A 16 -1.50 -28.37 -24.85
N PRO A 17 -2.84 -28.24 -24.72
CA PRO A 17 -3.71 -27.99 -25.86
C PRO A 17 -3.42 -26.61 -26.47
N PRO A 18 -3.69 -26.43 -27.78
CA PRO A 18 -3.49 -25.14 -28.45
C PRO A 18 -4.44 -24.08 -27.89
N LEU A 19 -3.96 -22.84 -27.81
CA LEU A 19 -4.75 -21.70 -27.40
C LEU A 19 -5.56 -21.18 -28.60
N THR A 20 -6.69 -21.84 -28.84
CA THR A 20 -7.57 -21.52 -29.97
C THR A 20 -8.36 -20.24 -29.76
N LYS A 21 -8.78 -19.61 -30.86
CA LYS A 21 -9.61 -18.41 -30.84
C LYS A 21 -10.92 -18.66 -30.08
N GLY A 22 -11.21 -17.80 -29.11
CA GLY A 22 -12.41 -17.90 -28.27
C GLY A 22 -12.17 -18.53 -26.90
N MET A 23 -10.96 -19.05 -26.64
CA MET A 23 -10.56 -19.47 -25.29
C MET A 23 -10.27 -18.25 -24.40
N PHE A 24 -10.66 -18.35 -23.14
CA PHE A 24 -10.30 -17.38 -22.11
C PHE A 24 -8.93 -17.72 -21.54
N VAL A 25 -8.13 -16.68 -21.28
CA VAL A 25 -6.83 -16.81 -20.63
C VAL A 25 -6.73 -15.88 -19.45
N GLU A 26 -6.01 -16.32 -18.43
CA GLU A 26 -5.55 -15.49 -17.34
C GLU A 26 -4.08 -15.18 -17.56
N VAL A 27 -3.69 -13.92 -17.40
CA VAL A 27 -2.30 -13.48 -17.49
C VAL A 27 -2.00 -12.62 -16.28
N SER A 28 -0.90 -12.92 -15.59
CA SER A 28 -0.36 -12.06 -14.53
C SER A 28 0.77 -11.22 -15.09
N LEU A 29 0.71 -9.91 -14.85
CA LEU A 29 1.71 -8.95 -15.29
C LEU A 29 2.38 -8.35 -14.06
N GLN A 30 3.71 -8.35 -14.03
CA GLN A 30 4.49 -7.81 -12.92
C GLN A 30 5.23 -6.55 -13.36
N GLY A 31 5.08 -5.48 -12.58
CA GLY A 31 5.78 -4.22 -12.79
C GLY A 31 7.13 -4.18 -12.07
N LYS A 32 7.79 -3.01 -12.11
CA LYS A 32 8.95 -2.77 -11.25
C LYS A 32 8.50 -2.69 -9.79
N PRO A 33 9.29 -3.19 -8.84
CA PRO A 33 8.99 -3.02 -7.43
C PRO A 33 9.10 -1.55 -7.06
N GLU A 34 8.09 -1.04 -6.38
CA GLU A 34 8.08 0.29 -5.79
C GLU A 34 8.53 0.23 -4.34
N SER A 35 9.33 1.20 -3.90
CA SER A 35 9.83 1.29 -2.54
C SER A 35 9.12 2.40 -1.77
N GLY A 36 8.80 2.16 -0.51
CA GLY A 36 8.14 3.13 0.33
C GLY A 36 7.69 2.53 1.66
N ILE A 37 6.91 3.30 2.39
CA ILE A 37 6.28 2.89 3.65
C ILE A 37 4.79 2.71 3.42
N TRP A 38 4.28 1.52 3.75
CA TRP A 38 2.86 1.25 3.75
C TRP A 38 2.18 1.90 4.95
N VAL A 39 1.12 2.65 4.69
CA VAL A 39 0.31 3.32 5.72
C VAL A 39 -1.18 3.04 5.45
N PRO A 40 -2.03 2.97 6.49
CA PRO A 40 -3.47 2.85 6.27
C PRO A 40 -3.99 4.07 5.52
N ARG A 41 -4.82 3.86 4.49
CA ARG A 41 -5.41 4.94 3.68
C ARG A 41 -6.20 5.94 4.53
N SER A 42 -6.77 5.51 5.66
CA SER A 42 -7.48 6.38 6.61
C SER A 42 -6.59 7.46 7.25
N THR A 43 -5.27 7.26 7.26
CA THR A 43 -4.29 8.23 7.76
C THR A 43 -3.98 9.35 6.75
N LEU A 44 -4.18 9.08 5.45
CA LEU A 44 -3.90 10.02 4.38
C LEU A 44 -5.06 11.02 4.24
N ARG A 45 -4.77 12.30 4.41
CA ARG A 45 -5.75 13.39 4.25
C ARG A 45 -5.16 14.52 3.44
N GLU A 46 -5.79 14.84 2.31
CA GLU A 46 -5.38 15.96 1.44
C GLU A 46 -3.88 15.90 1.04
N GLY A 47 -3.35 14.69 0.81
CA GLY A 47 -1.94 14.49 0.49
C GLY A 47 -0.98 14.64 1.67
N ARG A 48 -1.50 14.70 2.90
CA ARG A 48 -0.71 14.85 4.12
C ARG A 48 -0.95 13.70 5.09
N LEU A 49 0.07 13.44 5.91
CA LEU A 49 -0.01 12.61 7.10
C LEU A 49 0.17 13.46 8.34
N LEU A 50 -0.47 13.03 9.42
CA LEU A 50 -0.27 13.59 10.74
C LEU A 50 0.71 12.70 11.48
N LEU A 51 1.89 13.23 11.77
CA LEU A 51 2.94 12.56 12.51
C LEU A 51 3.01 13.09 13.94
N VAL A 52 3.61 12.30 14.82
CA VAL A 52 3.90 12.65 16.20
C VAL A 52 5.41 12.65 16.37
N ASP A 53 5.97 13.78 16.78
CA ASP A 53 7.41 13.91 17.05
C ASP A 53 7.82 13.27 18.39
N ALA A 54 9.12 13.35 18.71
CA ALA A 54 9.69 12.79 19.93
C ALA A 54 9.16 13.49 21.20
N GLU A 55 8.74 14.74 21.08
CA GLU A 55 8.17 15.57 22.14
C GLU A 55 6.64 15.41 22.25
N ASN A 56 6.05 14.41 21.59
CA ASN A 56 4.61 14.16 21.50
C ASN A 56 3.81 15.34 20.89
N ARG A 57 4.38 16.05 19.92
CA ARG A 57 3.69 17.13 19.22
C ARG A 57 3.26 16.70 17.83
N LEU A 58 2.10 17.21 17.42
CA LEU A 58 1.55 16.99 16.09
C LEU A 58 2.41 17.71 15.05
N ARG A 59 2.78 16.99 13.99
CA ARG A 59 3.41 17.55 12.79
C ARG A 59 2.62 17.13 11.55
N SER A 60 2.16 18.08 10.74
CA SER A 60 1.56 17.77 9.43
C SER A 60 2.66 17.70 8.36
N VAL A 61 2.77 16.56 7.67
CA VAL A 61 3.78 16.33 6.64
C VAL A 61 3.12 15.99 5.33
N GLU A 62 3.47 16.73 4.28
CA GLU A 62 3.07 16.41 2.91
C GLU A 62 3.84 15.19 2.40
N VAL A 63 3.12 14.28 1.77
CA VAL A 63 3.66 12.99 1.35
C VAL A 63 3.32 12.70 -0.10
N ASN A 64 4.23 11.98 -0.76
CA ASN A 64 3.99 11.46 -2.11
C ASN A 64 3.51 10.02 -2.02
N THR A 65 2.29 9.78 -2.48
CA THR A 65 1.69 8.43 -2.53
C THR A 65 1.90 7.84 -3.93
N THR A 66 2.48 6.65 -3.99
CA THR A 66 2.79 5.97 -5.26
C THR A 66 1.74 4.92 -5.62
N LEU A 67 1.17 4.26 -4.60
CA LEU A 67 0.17 3.21 -4.79
C LEU A 67 -0.90 3.30 -3.69
N VAL A 68 -2.15 3.01 -4.03
CA VAL A 68 -3.26 2.88 -3.08
C VAL A 68 -4.04 1.62 -3.43
N GLN A 69 -4.03 0.64 -2.55
CA GLN A 69 -4.68 -0.65 -2.78
C GLN A 69 -5.11 -1.25 -1.43
N ASP A 70 -6.24 -1.97 -1.42
CA ASP A 70 -6.71 -2.75 -0.26
C ASP A 70 -6.76 -1.99 1.06
N GLY A 71 -7.13 -0.71 1.01
CA GLY A 71 -7.21 0.15 2.19
C GLY A 71 -5.86 0.66 2.70
N MET A 72 -4.78 0.35 2.00
CA MET A 72 -3.41 0.79 2.28
C MET A 72 -2.91 1.75 1.20
N ALA A 73 -1.93 2.56 1.56
CA ALA A 73 -1.25 3.50 0.68
C ALA A 73 0.27 3.36 0.83
N LEU A 74 0.99 3.27 -0.29
CA LEU A 74 2.44 3.26 -0.32
C LEU A 74 2.96 4.69 -0.45
N VAL A 75 3.70 5.14 0.56
CA VAL A 75 4.26 6.48 0.64
C VAL A 75 5.76 6.42 0.34
N ALA A 76 6.20 7.12 -0.71
CA ALA A 76 7.59 7.10 -1.17
C ALA A 76 8.47 8.19 -0.52
N GLY A 77 7.91 9.06 0.33
CA GLY A 77 8.68 10.13 0.98
C GLY A 77 7.87 10.92 2.02
N GLY A 78 8.59 11.65 2.88
CA GLY A 78 8.00 12.42 3.99
C GLY A 78 7.79 11.61 5.28
N VAL A 79 8.05 10.30 5.26
CA VAL A 79 7.94 9.42 6.43
C VAL A 79 9.16 8.53 6.51
N SER A 80 9.64 8.27 7.72
CA SER A 80 10.77 7.37 7.99
C SER A 80 10.32 6.17 8.82
N GLN A 81 11.07 5.08 8.78
CA GLN A 81 10.80 3.92 9.65
C GLN A 81 10.82 4.36 11.13
N GLY A 82 9.88 3.85 11.92
CA GLY A 82 9.70 4.26 13.32
C GLY A 82 8.93 5.56 13.52
N SER A 83 8.49 6.24 12.46
CA SER A 83 7.60 7.41 12.58
C SER A 83 6.27 7.01 13.19
N ARG A 84 5.78 7.83 14.12
CA ARG A 84 4.48 7.63 14.77
C ARG A 84 3.41 8.36 13.95
N ILE A 85 2.55 7.61 13.29
CA ILE A 85 1.47 8.13 12.44
C ILE A 85 0.18 8.15 13.24
N LEU A 86 -0.53 9.27 13.17
CA LEU A 86 -1.80 9.43 13.84
C LEU A 86 -2.93 8.86 12.98
N VAL A 87 -3.61 7.85 13.50
CA VAL A 87 -4.75 7.18 12.84
C VAL A 87 -6.11 7.77 13.22
N SER A 88 -6.19 8.43 14.38
CA SER A 88 -7.38 9.09 14.90
C SER A 88 -7.14 10.60 15.02
N GLN A 89 -7.92 11.39 14.30
CA GLN A 89 -7.71 12.84 14.26
C GLN A 89 -8.31 13.53 15.50
N PRO A 90 -7.57 14.44 16.16
CA PRO A 90 -8.13 15.33 17.17
C PRO A 90 -9.12 16.33 16.54
N GLY A 91 -10.07 16.83 17.33
CA GLY A 91 -11.06 17.80 16.85
C GLY A 91 -10.46 19.11 16.31
N SER A 92 -9.22 19.43 16.69
CA SER A 92 -8.44 20.54 16.14
C SER A 92 -7.05 20.03 15.74
N VAL A 93 -6.59 20.41 14.54
CA VAL A 93 -5.27 20.04 14.02
C VAL A 93 -4.44 21.32 13.92
N VAL A 94 -3.58 21.52 14.90
CA VAL A 94 -2.64 22.65 14.96
C VAL A 94 -1.23 22.09 15.04
N ASP A 95 -0.36 22.54 14.15
CA ASP A 95 1.05 22.12 14.13
C ASP A 95 1.72 22.48 15.46
N GLY A 96 2.51 21.56 16.01
CA GLY A 96 3.17 21.71 17.31
C GLY A 96 2.26 21.47 18.53
N MET A 97 0.98 21.14 18.34
CA MET A 97 0.07 20.85 19.46
C MET A 97 0.51 19.60 20.22
N LEU A 98 0.56 19.68 21.55
CA LEU A 98 0.88 18.55 22.42
C LEU A 98 -0.25 17.52 22.37
N LEU A 99 0.10 16.25 22.18
CA LEU A 99 -0.82 15.13 22.08
C LEU A 99 -0.61 14.15 23.24
N THR A 100 -1.71 13.62 23.74
CA THR A 100 -1.70 12.37 24.50
C THR A 100 -1.91 11.25 23.51
N VAL A 101 -0.86 10.46 23.29
CA VAL A 101 -0.81 9.42 22.27
C VAL A 101 -0.87 8.05 22.90
N THR A 102 -1.73 7.21 22.34
CA THR A 102 -1.86 5.80 22.72
C THR A 102 -1.64 4.98 21.47
N GLU A 103 -0.80 3.97 21.58
CA GLU A 103 -0.56 3.03 20.47
C GLU A 103 -1.77 2.13 20.31
N ASP A 104 -2.29 2.05 19.09
CA ASP A 104 -3.35 1.10 18.74
C ASP A 104 -2.71 -0.24 18.37
N THR A 105 -2.43 -1.05 19.39
CA THR A 105 -1.82 -2.38 19.23
C THR A 105 -2.69 -3.31 18.40
N ALA A 106 -4.02 -3.21 18.53
CA ALA A 106 -4.96 -4.03 17.77
C ALA A 106 -4.97 -3.70 16.27
N LEU A 107 -4.76 -2.43 15.92
CA LEU A 107 -4.54 -2.03 14.54
C LEU A 107 -3.17 -2.52 14.04
N MET A 108 -2.11 -2.39 14.84
CA MET A 108 -0.77 -2.88 14.46
C MET A 108 -0.77 -4.39 14.17
N ASP A 109 -1.43 -5.18 15.02
CA ASP A 109 -1.54 -6.64 14.83
C ASP A 109 -2.32 -6.99 13.56
N ARG A 110 -3.41 -6.26 13.25
CA ARG A 110 -4.17 -6.45 12.01
C ARG A 110 -3.33 -6.12 10.78
N LEU A 111 -2.65 -4.98 10.78
CA LEU A 111 -1.79 -4.56 9.67
C LEU A 111 -0.62 -5.53 9.47
N ALA A 112 -0.04 -6.06 10.54
CA ALA A 112 1.01 -7.08 10.47
C ALA A 112 0.50 -8.43 9.94
N GLY A 113 -0.78 -8.75 10.18
CA GLY A 113 -1.45 -9.92 9.59
C GLY A 113 -1.71 -9.75 8.10
N GLU A 114 -2.25 -8.60 7.70
CA GLU A 114 -2.55 -8.26 6.29
C GLU A 114 -1.28 -8.20 5.44
N ALA A 115 -0.21 -7.58 5.95
CA ALA A 115 1.08 -7.47 5.24
C ALA A 115 1.82 -8.81 5.06
N ARG A 116 1.43 -9.89 5.76
CA ARG A 116 2.01 -11.23 5.61
C ARG A 116 1.23 -12.11 4.63
N ALA A 117 0.05 -11.70 4.21
CA ALA A 117 -0.83 -12.48 3.34
C ALA A 117 -0.57 -12.20 1.84
N GLU A 118 0.36 -11.30 1.52
CA GLU A 118 0.77 -10.91 0.16
C GLU A 118 2.25 -11.25 -0.09
#